data_AF-A0A4R2T3S2-F1
#
_entry.id   AF-A0A4R2T3S2-F1
#
_cell.length_a   1.000
_cell.length_b   1.000
_cell.length_c   1.000
_cell.angle_alpha   90.00
_cell.angle_beta   90.00
_cell.angle_gamma   90.00
#
_symmetry.space_group_name_H-M   'P 1'
#
loop_
_entity.id
_entity.type
_entity.pdbx_description
1 polymer ?
#
loop_
_entity_poly.entity_id
_entity_poly.type
_entity_poly.pdbx_seq_one_letter_code
_entity_poly.pdbx_strand_id
1 'polypeptide(L)'
;MIVTQIAHIIADYVVFLELTEEEELNLDTAVTMMEALADQLGNLDKDFLRELIDAFAIIAEEYSGEAQRVVRDIAHNFYLEEALAADDPVRLVQLEALRDARE
;
A
#
# COMPACT_ATOMS: atom_id res chain seq x y z
N MET A 1 -13.15 -8.58 9.15
CA MET A 1 -13.42 -7.70 10.31
C MET A 1 -12.13 -7.15 10.90
N ILE A 2 -11.13 -7.98 11.25
CA ILE A 2 -9.79 -7.49 11.67
C ILE A 2 -9.01 -6.89 10.49
N VAL A 3 -9.04 -7.51 9.30
CA VAL A 3 -8.30 -6.99 8.13
C VAL A 3 -8.70 -5.57 7.77
N THR A 4 -10.00 -5.28 7.69
CA THR A 4 -10.50 -3.92 7.42
C THR A 4 -10.02 -2.90 8.46
N GLN A 5 -9.91 -3.30 9.74
CA GLN A 5 -9.38 -2.41 10.79
C GLN A 5 -7.88 -2.18 10.62
N ILE A 6 -7.12 -3.22 10.27
CA ILE A 6 -5.68 -3.11 9.98
C ILE A 6 -5.46 -2.26 8.72
N ALA A 7 -6.29 -2.44 7.69
CA ALA A 7 -6.26 -1.63 6.48
C ALA A 7 -6.47 -0.14 6.79
N HIS A 8 -7.42 0.21 7.65
CA HIS A 8 -7.60 1.58 8.11
C HIS A 8 -6.38 2.14 8.84
N ILE A 9 -5.79 1.36 9.77
CA ILE A 9 -4.59 1.80 10.50
C ILE A 9 -3.45 2.10 9.52
N ILE A 10 -3.22 1.23 8.55
CA ILE A 10 -2.19 1.42 7.53
C ILE A 10 -2.55 2.60 6.63
N ALA A 11 -3.80 2.72 6.19
CA ALA A 11 -4.28 3.79 5.33
C ALA A 11 -4.13 5.17 5.98
N ASP A 12 -4.55 5.32 7.23
CA ASP A 12 -4.40 6.55 7.99
C ASP A 12 -2.92 6.92 8.16
N TYR A 13 -2.07 5.91 8.39
CA TYR A 13 -0.64 6.10 8.52
C TYR A 13 0.03 6.54 7.22
N VAL A 14 -0.28 5.88 6.10
CA VAL A 14 0.24 6.24 4.77
C VAL A 14 -0.27 7.62 4.35
N VAL A 15 -1.56 7.91 4.54
CA VAL A 15 -2.13 9.24 4.26
C VAL A 15 -1.45 10.32 5.07
N PHE A 16 -1.19 10.07 6.36
CA PHE A 16 -0.44 11.01 7.20
C PHE A 16 0.98 11.24 6.66
N LEU A 17 1.70 10.19 6.29
CA LEU A 17 3.07 10.34 5.77
C LEU A 17 3.13 11.00 4.39
N GLU A 18 2.14 10.75 3.53
CA GLU A 18 2.13 11.22 2.13
C GLU A 18 1.56 12.64 1.99
N LEU A 19 0.55 13.00 2.78
CA LEU A 19 -0.21 14.25 2.61
C LEU A 19 0.12 15.33 3.65
N THR A 20 1.01 15.06 4.60
CA THR A 20 1.49 16.08 5.54
C THR A 20 2.67 16.83 4.94
N GLU A 21 2.58 18.15 4.90
CA GLU A 21 3.63 19.02 4.33
C GLU A 21 4.88 19.10 5.23
N GLU A 22 5.99 19.58 4.66
CA GLU A 22 7.30 19.62 5.31
C GLU A 22 7.37 20.55 6.54
N GLU A 23 6.42 21.48 6.66
CA GLU A 23 6.26 22.36 7.82
C GLU A 23 5.84 21.60 9.08
N GLU A 24 5.12 20.48 8.92
CA GLU A 24 4.56 19.69 10.03
C GLU A 24 5.25 18.32 10.19
N LEU A 25 5.91 17.82 9.14
CA LEU A 25 6.56 16.51 9.12
C LEU A 25 7.98 16.57 8.52
N ASN A 26 8.94 15.95 9.20
CA ASN A 26 10.27 15.76 8.64
C ASN A 26 10.23 14.70 7.52
N LEU A 27 10.41 15.13 6.27
CA LEU A 27 10.27 14.26 5.10
C LEU A 27 11.27 13.10 5.06
N ASP A 28 12.51 13.30 5.50
CA ASP A 28 13.50 12.21 5.56
C ASP A 28 13.05 11.09 6.51
N THR A 29 12.45 11.50 7.65
CA THR A 29 11.86 10.56 8.61
C THR A 29 10.63 9.89 8.01
N ALA A 30 9.79 10.64 7.30
CA ALA A 30 8.60 10.09 6.64
C ALA A 30 8.98 9.00 5.61
N VAL A 31 9.99 9.26 4.78
CA VAL A 31 10.54 8.28 3.83
C VAL A 31 11.05 7.05 4.56
N THR A 32 11.85 7.22 5.62
CA THR A 32 12.37 6.09 6.42
C THR A 32 11.24 5.23 6.98
N MET A 33 10.16 5.86 7.43
CA MET A 33 8.99 5.16 7.96
C MET A 33 8.18 4.45 6.86
N MET A 34 8.07 5.04 5.67
CA MET A 34 7.45 4.40 4.50
C MET A 34 8.25 3.17 4.06
N GLU A 35 9.58 3.25 4.02
CA GLU A 35 10.45 2.10 3.71
C GLU A 35 10.28 0.97 4.74
N ALA A 36 10.27 1.31 6.03
CA ALA A 36 10.05 0.33 7.09
C ALA A 36 8.66 -0.34 6.99
N LEU A 37 7.64 0.42 6.61
CA LEU A 37 6.31 -0.12 6.36
C LEU A 37 6.30 -1.05 5.14
N ALA A 38 6.95 -0.67 4.05
CA ALA A 38 7.07 -1.49 2.84
C ALA A 38 7.67 -2.87 3.17
N ASP A 39 8.78 -2.87 3.91
CA ASP A 39 9.44 -4.10 4.37
C ASP A 39 8.53 -4.96 5.23
N GLN A 40 7.76 -4.34 6.14
CA GLN A 40 6.82 -5.07 6.99
C GLN A 40 5.67 -5.70 6.20
N LEU A 41 5.07 -4.93 5.27
CA LEU A 41 3.96 -5.40 4.44
C LEU A 41 4.39 -6.52 3.49
N GLY A 42 5.57 -6.41 2.88
CA GLY A 42 6.12 -7.43 1.98
C GLY A 42 6.44 -8.76 2.66
N ASN A 43 6.60 -8.77 3.98
CA ASN A 43 6.87 -9.98 4.78
C ASN A 43 5.63 -10.58 5.46
N LEU A 44 4.43 -10.06 5.19
CA LEU A 44 3.19 -10.63 5.72
C LEU A 44 2.91 -12.02 5.13
N ASP A 45 2.12 -12.80 5.87
CA ASP A 45 1.56 -14.04 5.34
C ASP A 45 0.75 -13.77 4.06
N LYS A 46 0.89 -14.63 3.05
CA LYS A 46 0.31 -14.40 1.71
C LYS A 46 -1.21 -14.39 1.70
N ASP A 47 -1.85 -15.21 2.52
CA ASP A 47 -3.31 -15.23 2.57
C ASP A 47 -3.83 -13.96 3.25
N PHE A 48 -3.16 -13.52 4.32
CA PHE A 48 -3.46 -12.24 4.96
C PHE A 48 -3.18 -11.04 4.05
N LEU A 49 -2.07 -11.05 3.31
CA LEU A 49 -1.70 -10.00 2.36
C LEU A 49 -2.75 -9.86 1.25
N ARG A 50 -3.26 -10.98 0.75
CA ARG A 50 -4.37 -10.98 -0.24
C ARG A 50 -5.61 -10.30 0.32
N GLU A 51 -6.04 -10.68 1.53
CA GLU A 51 -7.20 -10.04 2.17
C GLU A 51 -6.96 -8.53 2.40
N LEU A 52 -5.73 -8.13 2.70
CA LEU A 52 -5.36 -6.74 2.94
C LEU A 52 -5.40 -5.89 1.66
N ILE A 53 -4.89 -6.42 0.53
CA ILE A 53 -4.96 -5.76 -0.78
C ILE A 53 -6.42 -5.49 -1.16
N ASP A 54 -7.30 -6.50 -1.04
CA ASP A 54 -8.72 -6.34 -1.32
C ASP A 54 -9.37 -5.31 -0.38
N ALA A 55 -8.95 -5.28 0.89
CA ALA A 55 -9.48 -4.33 1.87
C ALA A 55 -9.13 -2.87 1.54
N PHE A 56 -7.93 -2.57 1.04
CA PHE A 56 -7.57 -1.19 0.63
C PHE A 56 -8.51 -0.64 -0.44
N ALA A 57 -8.84 -1.46 -1.45
CA ALA A 57 -9.78 -1.06 -2.50
C ALA A 57 -11.18 -0.76 -1.95
N ILE A 58 -11.63 -1.50 -0.93
CA ILE A 58 -12.93 -1.30 -0.29
C ILE A 58 -12.94 -0.02 0.55
N ILE A 59 -11.95 0.15 1.44
CA ILE A 59 -11.94 1.27 2.39
C ILE A 59 -11.62 2.60 1.71
N ALA A 60 -11.00 2.61 0.53
CA ALA A 60 -10.69 3.84 -0.20
C ALA A 60 -11.94 4.71 -0.42
N GLU A 61 -13.13 4.12 -0.61
CA GLU A 61 -14.39 4.84 -0.77
C GLU A 61 -14.84 5.60 0.50
N GLU A 62 -14.25 5.29 1.66
CA GLU A 62 -14.50 5.99 2.93
C GLU A 62 -13.66 7.27 3.07
N TYR A 63 -12.60 7.40 2.25
CA TYR A 63 -11.75 8.59 2.18
C TYR A 63 -12.25 9.52 1.07
N SER A 64 -11.75 10.77 1.05
CA SER A 64 -12.13 11.76 0.04
C SER A 64 -10.92 12.49 -0.54
N GLY A 65 -11.09 13.04 -1.74
CA GLY A 65 -10.07 13.84 -2.41
C GLY A 65 -8.80 13.04 -2.70
N GLU A 66 -7.65 13.62 -2.36
CA GLU A 66 -6.35 13.00 -2.60
C GLU A 66 -6.12 11.77 -1.71
N ALA A 67 -6.59 11.79 -0.46
CA ALA A 67 -6.50 10.64 0.44
C ALA A 67 -7.18 9.38 -0.14
N GLN A 68 -8.34 9.53 -0.80
CA GLN A 68 -8.98 8.41 -1.48
C GLN A 68 -8.08 7.77 -2.55
N ARG A 69 -7.35 8.59 -3.30
CA ARG A 69 -6.40 8.08 -4.31
C ARG A 69 -5.22 7.38 -3.64
N VAL A 70 -4.62 8.01 -2.63
CA VAL A 70 -3.51 7.42 -1.86
C VAL A 70 -3.89 6.05 -1.34
N VAL A 71 -5.04 5.94 -0.67
CA VAL A 71 -5.52 4.66 -0.08
C VAL A 71 -5.76 3.60 -1.16
N ARG A 72 -6.37 3.99 -2.29
CA ARG A 72 -6.59 3.06 -3.42
C ARG A 72 -5.28 2.55 -4.02
N ASP A 73 -4.24 3.37 -3.99
CA ASP A 73 -2.96 3.07 -4.60
C ASP A 73 -1.94 2.43 -3.64
N ILE A 74 -2.29 2.20 -2.36
CA ILE A 74 -1.38 1.57 -1.38
C ILE A 74 -0.80 0.25 -1.91
N ALA A 75 -1.65 -0.68 -2.35
CA ALA A 75 -1.18 -1.99 -2.80
C ALA A 75 -0.15 -1.86 -3.93
N HIS A 76 -0.46 -1.01 -4.91
CA HIS A 76 0.42 -0.69 -6.02
C HIS A 76 1.73 -0.02 -5.57
N ASN A 77 1.65 1.05 -4.77
CA ASN A 77 2.81 1.83 -4.33
C ASN A 77 3.80 0.99 -3.52
N PHE A 78 3.30 0.01 -2.77
CA PHE A 78 4.10 -0.91 -1.96
C PHE A 78 4.44 -2.25 -2.65
N TYR A 79 4.12 -2.41 -3.94
CA TYR A 79 4.40 -3.64 -4.71
C TYR A 79 3.79 -4.91 -4.07
N LEU A 80 2.61 -4.78 -3.46
CA LEU A 80 2.01 -5.86 -2.67
C LEU A 80 1.48 -6.99 -3.55
N GLU A 81 0.98 -6.68 -4.75
CA GLU A 81 0.55 -7.68 -5.72
C GLU A 81 1.72 -8.54 -6.21
N GLU A 82 2.89 -7.92 -6.41
CA GLU A 82 4.14 -8.60 -6.77
C GLU A 82 4.65 -9.45 -5.61
N ALA A 83 4.64 -8.93 -4.37
CA ALA A 83 5.00 -9.69 -3.18
C ALA A 83 4.08 -10.92 -2.99
N LEU A 84 2.77 -10.77 -3.25
CA LEU A 84 1.82 -11.87 -3.23
C LEU A 84 2.12 -12.91 -4.32
N ALA A 85 2.58 -12.46 -5.49
CA ALA A 85 2.92 -13.29 -6.65
C ALA A 85 4.36 -13.82 -6.63
N ALA A 86 5.15 -13.61 -5.58
CA ALA A 86 6.59 -13.93 -5.56
C ALA A 86 6.94 -15.41 -5.86
N ASP A 87 6.01 -16.34 -5.65
CA ASP A 87 6.21 -17.77 -5.95
C ASP A 87 5.68 -18.18 -7.35
N ASP A 88 5.14 -17.22 -8.12
CA ASP A 88 4.62 -17.41 -9.48
C ASP A 88 5.36 -16.47 -10.45
N PRO A 89 6.50 -16.90 -11.02
CA PRO A 89 7.31 -16.08 -11.92
C PRO A 89 6.56 -15.60 -13.17
N VAL A 90 5.55 -16.34 -13.63
CA VAL A 90 4.77 -15.95 -14.81
C VAL A 90 3.85 -14.80 -14.45
N ARG A 91 3.22 -14.87 -13.27
CA ARG A 91 2.36 -13.80 -12.77
C ARG A 91 3.15 -12.55 -12.42
N LEU A 92 4.36 -12.69 -11.87
CA LEU A 92 5.25 -11.56 -11.57
C LEU A 92 5.55 -10.72 -12.83
N VAL A 93 5.99 -11.36 -13.92
CA VAL A 93 6.28 -10.67 -15.20
C VAL A 93 5.06 -9.95 -15.76
N GLN A 94 3.86 -10.51 -15.58
CA GLN A 94 2.62 -9.86 -16.03
C GLN A 94 2.31 -8.61 -15.20
N LEU A 95 2.53 -8.66 -13.89
CA LEU A 95 2.30 -7.53 -12.99
C LEU A 95 3.30 -6.41 -13.25
N GLU A 96 4.58 -6.74 -13.45
CA GLU A 96 5.62 -5.78 -13.84
C GLU A 96 5.23 -5.06 -15.15
N ALA A 97 4.79 -5.80 -16.17
CA ALA A 97 4.35 -5.19 -17.42
C ALA A 97 3.10 -4.30 -17.28
N LEU A 98 2.17 -4.65 -16.37
CA LEU A 98 0.99 -3.82 -16.07
C LEU A 98 1.38 -2.52 -15.35
N ARG A 99 2.39 -2.60 -14.47
CA ARG A 99 2.93 -1.44 -13.74
C ARG A 99 3.64 -0.49 -14.68
N ASP A 100 4.54 -0.99 -15.52
CA ASP A 100 5.26 -0.21 -16.53
C ASP A 100 4.31 0.53 -17.49
N ALA A 101 3.11 0.00 -17.73
CA ALA A 101 2.10 0.64 -18.57
C ALA A 101 1.29 1.75 -17.86
N ARG A 102 1.37 1.83 -16.52
CA ARG A 102 0.67 2.81 -15.68
C ARG A 102 1.52 4.05 -15.40
N GLU A 103 2.85 3.91 -15.42
CA GLU A 103 3.85 4.99 -15.29
C GLU A 103 4.02 5.79 -16.60
#